data_AF-A0A9X1AIL6-F1
#
_entry.id   AF-A0A9X1AIL6-F1
#
_cell.length_a   1.000
_cell.length_b   1.000
_cell.length_c   1.000
_cell.angle_alpha   90.00
_cell.angle_beta   90.00
_cell.angle_gamma   90.00
#
_symmetry.space_group_name_H-M   'P 1'
#
loop_
_entity.id
_entity.type
_entity.pdbx_description
1 polymer ?
#
loop_
_entity_poly.entity_id
_entity_poly.type
_entity_poly.pdbx_seq_one_letter_code
_entity_poly.pdbx_strand_id
1 'polypeptide(L)'
;MTLDTRQTLHSLFADHGDALHALKLDDAHFRALAERHDALSKEIHRIETEIEPASDDRLELLKKERLAVLDEISGLIARRN
;
A
#
# COMPACT_ATOMS: atom_id res chain seq x y z
N MET A 1 16.51 -5.47 6.41
CA MET A 1 15.49 -6.13 5.56
C MET A 1 15.08 -5.11 4.51
N THR A 2 15.43 -5.33 3.24
CA THR A 2 14.97 -4.49 2.13
C THR A 2 13.45 -4.70 2.00
N LEU A 3 12.64 -3.73 2.42
CA LEU A 3 11.22 -3.73 2.10
C LEU A 3 11.14 -3.64 0.57
N ASP A 4 10.59 -4.65 -0.09
CA ASP A 4 10.37 -4.58 -1.53
C ASP A 4 9.24 -3.59 -1.78
N THR A 5 9.59 -2.31 -1.89
CA THR A 5 8.69 -1.16 -2.07
C THR A 5 7.95 -1.18 -3.41
N ARG A 6 8.15 -2.22 -4.23
CA ARG A 6 7.50 -2.42 -5.53
C ARG A 6 6.34 -3.41 -5.47
N GLN A 7 6.03 -3.97 -4.30
CA GLN A 7 4.87 -4.86 -4.16
C GLN A 7 3.57 -4.14 -4.53
N THR A 8 2.86 -4.72 -5.49
CA THR A 8 1.52 -4.26 -5.89
C THR A 8 0.46 -4.87 -4.97
N LEU A 9 -0.70 -4.23 -4.86
CA LEU A 9 -1.82 -4.80 -4.09
C LEU A 9 -2.21 -6.20 -4.58
N HIS A 10 -2.11 -6.45 -5.88
CA HIS A 10 -2.40 -7.77 -6.45
C HIS A 10 -1.40 -8.84 -5.99
N SER A 11 -0.13 -8.47 -5.78
CA SER A 11 0.87 -9.37 -5.22
C SER A 11 0.70 -9.59 -3.72
N LEU A 12 0.23 -8.57 -2.98
CA LEU A 12 0.03 -8.63 -1.53
C LEU A 12 -1.23 -9.43 -1.15
N PHE A 13 -2.25 -9.43 -2.01
CA PHE A 13 -3.51 -10.12 -1.80
C PHE A 13 -3.82 -11.08 -2.97
N ALA A 14 -2.85 -11.92 -3.34
CA ALA A 14 -2.94 -12.81 -4.50
C ALA A 14 -4.14 -13.78 -4.41
N ASP A 15 -4.46 -14.28 -3.21
CA ASP A 15 -5.63 -15.13 -2.94
C ASP A 15 -6.98 -14.40 -3.04
N HIS A 16 -6.97 -13.07 -3.21
CA HIS A 16 -8.18 -12.23 -3.25
C HIS A 16 -8.32 -11.46 -4.57
N GLY A 17 -7.77 -11.99 -5.66
CA GLY A 17 -7.80 -11.35 -6.98
C GLY A 17 -9.20 -10.91 -7.45
N ASP A 18 -10.22 -11.75 -7.27
CA ASP A 18 -11.61 -11.43 -7.64
C ASP A 18 -12.20 -10.31 -6.78
N ALA A 19 -11.97 -10.37 -5.46
CA ALA A 19 -12.43 -9.33 -4.53
C ALA A 19 -11.77 -7.98 -4.82
N LEU A 20 -10.46 -7.97 -5.10
CA LEU A 20 -9.72 -6.79 -5.53
C LEU A 20 -10.30 -6.20 -6.82
N HIS A 21 -10.59 -7.05 -7.81
CA HIS A 21 -11.15 -6.59 -9.09
C HIS A 21 -12.52 -5.95 -8.90
N ALA A 22 -13.41 -6.60 -8.14
CA ALA A 22 -14.72 -6.07 -7.82
C ALA A 22 -14.64 -4.77 -6.99
N LEU A 23 -13.72 -4.66 -6.03
CA LEU A 23 -13.54 -3.45 -5.23
C LEU A 23 -13.03 -2.30 -6.09
N LYS A 24 -12.14 -2.58 -7.03
CA LYS A 24 -11.63 -1.58 -7.98
C LYS A 24 -12.71 -0.99 -8.87
N LEU A 25 -13.72 -1.78 -9.25
CA LEU A 25 -14.83 -1.34 -10.09
C LEU A 25 -15.89 -0.59 -9.29
N ASP A 26 -16.31 -1.16 -8.16
CA ASP A 26 -17.54 -0.71 -7.48
C ASP A 26 -17.29 0.16 -6.24
N ASP A 27 -16.06 0.24 -5.73
CA ASP A 27 -15.76 0.92 -4.47
C ASP A 27 -14.81 2.12 -4.72
N ALA A 28 -15.33 3.33 -4.53
CA ALA A 28 -14.56 4.57 -4.67
C ALA A 28 -13.53 4.75 -3.54
N HIS A 29 -13.84 4.24 -2.34
CA HIS A 29 -12.94 4.29 -1.19
C HIS A 29 -11.74 3.39 -1.41
N PHE A 30 -11.96 2.15 -1.87
CA PHE A 30 -10.88 1.25 -2.26
C PHE A 30 -9.96 1.87 -3.31
N ARG A 31 -10.52 2.53 -4.34
CA ARG A 31 -9.71 3.21 -5.37
C ARG A 31 -8.81 4.28 -4.78
N ALA A 32 -9.32 5.11 -3.87
CA ALA A 32 -8.53 6.13 -3.18
C ALA A 32 -7.43 5.51 -2.30
N LEU A 33 -7.71 4.40 -1.60
CA LEU A 33 -6.72 3.66 -0.82
C LEU A 33 -5.63 3.05 -1.71
N ALA A 34 -6.00 2.48 -2.86
CA ALA A 34 -5.05 1.92 -3.80
C ALA A 34 -4.10 2.98 -4.36
N GLU A 35 -4.62 4.14 -4.77
CA GLU A 35 -3.80 5.26 -5.22
C GLU A 35 -2.88 5.78 -4.09
N ARG A 36 -3.38 5.86 -2.85
CA ARG A 36 -2.58 6.26 -1.70
C ARG A 36 -1.46 5.26 -1.41
N HIS A 37 -1.74 3.97 -1.48
CA HIS A 37 -0.72 2.93 -1.34
C HIS A 37 0.38 3.07 -2.40
N ASP A 38 0.01 3.26 -3.67
CA ASP A 38 0.98 3.47 -4.76
C ASP A 38 1.83 4.73 -4.57
N ALA A 39 1.22 5.83 -4.10
CA ALA A 39 1.93 7.06 -3.80
C ALA A 39 2.94 6.88 -2.67
N LEU A 40 2.53 6.27 -1.55
CA LEU A 40 3.39 5.98 -0.40
C LEU A 40 4.55 5.06 -0.80
N SER A 41 4.29 4.00 -1.54
CA SER A 41 5.33 3.08 -2.03
C SER A 41 6.38 3.78 -2.89
N LYS A 42 5.96 4.67 -3.80
CA LYS A 42 6.88 5.48 -4.61
C LYS A 42 7.70 6.46 -3.77
N GLU A 43 7.09 7.08 -2.76
CA GLU A 43 7.78 8.02 -1.88
C GLU A 43 8.80 7.33 -0.99
N ILE A 44 8.44 6.19 -0.40
CA ILE A 44 9.35 5.34 0.39
C ILE A 44 10.51 4.89 -0.49
N HIS A 45 10.24 4.38 -1.70
CA HIS A 45 11.29 3.98 -2.63
C HIS A 45 12.25 5.14 -2.94
N ARG A 46 11.71 6.32 -3.22
CA ARG A 46 12.51 7.52 -3.50
C ARG A 46 13.42 7.85 -2.31
N ILE A 47 12.87 7.90 -1.10
CA ILE A 47 13.61 8.17 0.13
C ILE A 47 14.71 7.14 0.37
N GLU A 48 14.40 5.85 0.20
CA GLU A 48 15.38 4.76 0.34
C GLU A 48 16.52 4.88 -0.69
N THR A 49 16.25 5.45 -1.87
CA THR A 49 17.25 5.67 -2.92
C THR A 49 18.05 6.98 -2.77
N GLU A 50 17.52 8.00 -2.07
CA GLU A 50 18.14 9.34 -2.00
C GLU A 50 19.14 9.53 -0.82
N ILE A 51 19.42 8.51 0.00
CA ILE A 51 20.48 8.48 1.05
C ILE A 51 20.64 9.81 1.81
N GLU A 52 19.65 10.18 2.62
CA GLU A 52 19.67 11.38 3.48
C GLU A 52 19.49 10.95 4.96
N PRO A 53 20.35 11.37 5.92
CA PRO A 53 20.33 10.90 7.31
C PRO A 53 19.14 11.40 8.14
N ALA A 54 18.44 12.46 7.71
CA ALA A 54 17.18 12.92 8.33
C ALA A 54 15.94 12.17 7.80
N SER A 55 16.14 11.27 6.83
CA SER A 55 15.06 10.57 6.14
C SER A 55 14.54 9.34 6.90
N ASP A 56 15.27 8.84 7.90
CA ASP A 56 14.89 7.61 8.63
C ASP A 56 13.57 7.77 9.40
N ASP A 57 13.38 8.87 10.15
CA ASP A 57 12.13 9.11 10.89
C ASP A 57 10.92 9.29 9.94
N ARG A 58 11.14 10.00 8.82
CA ARG A 58 10.13 10.18 7.78
C ARG A 58 9.80 8.87 7.08
N LEU A 59 10.82 8.08 6.78
CA LEU A 59 10.68 6.77 6.16
C LEU A 59 9.86 5.82 7.05
N GLU A 60 10.13 5.81 8.35
CA GLU A 60 9.36 5.02 9.31
C GLU A 60 7.92 5.49 9.44
N LEU A 61 7.66 6.80 9.38
CA LEU A 61 6.30 7.33 9.33
C LEU A 61 5.55 6.87 8.07
N LEU A 62 6.18 6.98 6.89
CA LEU A 62 5.58 6.56 5.62
C LEU A 62 5.32 5.05 5.57
N LYS A 63 6.22 4.24 6.12
CA LYS A 63 6.00 2.78 6.25
C LYS A 63 4.79 2.48 7.12
N LYS A 64 4.61 3.19 8.25
CA LYS A 64 3.42 3.05 9.10
C LYS A 64 2.15 3.47 8.37
N GLU A 65 2.18 4.58 7.63
CA GLU A 65 1.03 4.98 6.80
C GLU A 65 0.69 3.93 5.74
N ARG A 66 1.71 3.37 5.06
CA ARG A 66 1.50 2.31 4.06
C ARG A 66 0.85 1.08 4.69
N LEU A 67 1.30 0.70 5.88
CA LEU A 67 0.73 -0.42 6.63
C LEU A 67 -0.74 -0.16 7.01
N ALA A 68 -1.07 1.05 7.50
CA ALA A 68 -2.44 1.41 7.83
C ALA A 68 -3.38 1.35 6.61
N VAL A 69 -2.90 1.77 5.43
CA VAL A 69 -3.67 1.65 4.18
C VAL A 69 -3.89 0.19 3.80
N LEU A 70 -2.89 -0.67 3.98
CA LEU A 70 -3.02 -2.11 3.73
C LEU A 70 -3.99 -2.79 4.71
N ASP A 71 -3.98 -2.40 5.97
CA ASP A 71 -4.96 -2.89 6.96
C ASP A 71 -6.39 -2.49 6.57
N GLU A 72 -6.59 -1.25 6.11
CA GLU A 72 -7.90 -0.78 5.68
C GLU A 72 -8.39 -1.54 4.44
N ILE A 73 -7.51 -1.75 3.45
CA ILE A 73 -7.80 -2.57 2.26
C ILE A 73 -8.14 -4.01 2.67
N SER A 74 -7.37 -4.60 3.58
CA SER A 74 -7.63 -5.94 4.10
C SER A 74 -9.01 -6.02 4.74
N GLY A 75 -9.40 -4.99 5.51
CA GLY A 75 -10.73 -4.88 6.09
C GLY A 75 -11.85 -4.74 5.05
N LEU A 76 -11.60 -4.12 3.89
CA LEU A 76 -12.57 -4.07 2.78
C LEU A 76 -12.71 -5.43 2.10
N ILE A 77 -11.60 -6.13 1.88
CA ILE A 77 -11.59 -7.48 1.30
C ILE A 77 -12.31 -8.46 2.24
N ALA A 78 -11.99 -8.44 3.53
CA ALA A 78 -12.58 -9.33 4.53
C ALA A 78 -14.11 -9.14 4.68
N ARG A 79 -14.65 -7.95 4.38
CA ARG A 79 -16.10 -7.70 4.39
C ARG A 79 -16.83 -8.25 3.14
N ARG A 80 -16.08 -8.64 2.10
CA ARG A 80 -16.63 -9.18 0.84
C ARG A 80 -16.43 -10.69 0.66
N ASN A 81 -15.61 -11.32 1.51
CA ASN A 81 -15.54 -12.79 1.64
C ASN A 81 -16.63 -13.30 2.59
#